data_AF-A0A653BR43-F1
#
_entry.id   AF-A0A653BR43-F1
#
_cell.length_a   1.000
_cell.length_b   1.000
_cell.length_c   1.000
_cell.angle_alpha   90.00
_cell.angle_beta   90.00
_cell.angle_gamma   90.00
#
_symmetry.space_group_name_H-M   'P 1'
#
loop_
_entity.id
_entity.type
_entity.pdbx_description
1 polymer ?
#
loop_
_entity_poly.entity_id
_entity_poly.type
_entity_poly.pdbx_seq_one_letter_code
_entity_poly.pdbx_strand_id
1 'polypeptide(L)'
;MNGDITVWSIPEKAISGQDWKPHMLSRYSSQLDRIVTMYWHHTSEFGGGLCFADIAGKMNVVHISNLNKDAVNIDEETSFWSEADKVVIDKITVMEHDNYTFILAVKQRIILIFGLNKNGEVFGQKACYVDDVYITGLHHIGNTIHVLTLPGIFTELTLTVQDEKINVSETKIPLKFDVKKYRTHGYFFSKNLALLGLLGQQWDHEIGKKSGKDALVFIFQNQEMKPIDLLWNNTTGSLKGHWDCLEVLRIVCIKEKRFPWLGISSDLNYDTLSVYHLKLLRQLARISEMVINFVPVIKNYDIKPFIIIHYLLQIKLVVHRMKKLFKKKDLSLFQRRSIDVQNFFLKEMVAKNILPKANVGKTFIEDMRCVMEVANELRYPDMIQCIWCGEKILGPTCLPPHADSRCCFSMMPILLVPAFKCPYCSVVAHPDEAEGPVVLCPYCDVYMERLPVDTKKYEDEAKKLHLHWDGEVKSPCLSDCLQEEIAFEDIEENTREFVVCSSDSEGDEEDATKLRTLYDTLGQLNLEEILKTDMDEDAVPIEEEEECSKRVKLEVEGIGHE
;
A
#
# COMPACT_ATOMS: atom_id res chain seq x y z
N MET A 1 32.78 -26.14 -14.66
CA MET A 1 31.86 -25.04 -14.97
C MET A 1 32.66 -23.80 -14.75
N ASN A 2 32.91 -23.05 -15.82
CA ASN A 2 33.87 -21.95 -15.85
C ASN A 2 33.25 -20.77 -15.09
N GLY A 3 34.00 -20.09 -14.22
CA GLY A 3 33.57 -18.96 -13.38
C GLY A 3 33.12 -17.71 -14.15
N ASP A 4 32.27 -17.89 -15.16
CA ASP A 4 31.78 -16.82 -16.00
C ASP A 4 30.60 -16.12 -15.32
N ILE A 5 30.72 -14.80 -15.18
CA ILE A 5 29.68 -13.92 -14.66
C ILE A 5 29.04 -13.21 -15.86
N THR A 6 27.71 -13.20 -15.92
CA THR A 6 26.97 -12.53 -17.01
C THR A 6 26.09 -11.43 -16.43
N VAL A 7 26.15 -10.24 -17.03
CA VAL A 7 25.38 -9.07 -16.63
C VAL A 7 24.22 -8.87 -17.60
N TRP A 8 23.00 -8.73 -17.07
CA TRP A 8 21.78 -8.55 -17.85
C TRP A 8 21.09 -7.23 -17.47
N SER A 9 20.56 -6.53 -18.47
CA SER A 9 19.65 -5.40 -18.31
C SER A 9 18.20 -5.88 -18.40
N ILE A 10 17.40 -5.47 -17.42
CA ILE A 10 15.96 -5.73 -17.36
C ILE A 10 15.26 -4.36 -17.43
N PRO A 11 14.57 -4.04 -18.54
CA PRO A 11 13.94 -2.73 -18.70
C PRO A 11 12.77 -2.58 -17.73
N GLU A 12 12.52 -1.38 -17.21
CA GLU A 12 11.42 -1.11 -16.25
C GLU A 12 10.04 -1.51 -16.80
N LYS A 13 9.86 -1.43 -18.13
CA LYS A 13 8.65 -1.91 -18.84
C LYS A 13 8.38 -3.41 -18.63
N ALA A 14 9.38 -4.19 -18.24
CA ALA A 14 9.22 -5.58 -17.82
C ALA A 14 8.23 -5.76 -16.67
N ILE A 15 8.21 -4.79 -15.75
CA ILE A 15 7.38 -4.79 -14.54
C ILE A 15 5.90 -4.54 -14.91
N SER A 16 5.64 -3.95 -16.09
CA SER A 16 4.30 -3.62 -16.58
C SER A 16 3.55 -4.78 -17.26
N GLY A 17 4.17 -5.96 -17.35
CA GLY A 17 3.55 -7.16 -17.94
C GLY A 17 3.39 -7.14 -19.47
N GLN A 18 4.08 -6.23 -20.16
CA GLN A 18 4.24 -6.27 -21.63
C GLN A 18 5.29 -7.32 -22.02
N ASP A 19 5.21 -7.88 -23.23
CA ASP A 19 6.26 -8.79 -23.73
C ASP A 19 7.62 -8.08 -23.78
N TRP A 20 8.60 -8.62 -23.05
CA TRP A 20 9.95 -8.09 -22.96
C TRP A 20 10.99 -9.21 -22.97
N LYS A 21 12.23 -8.89 -23.34
CA LYS A 21 13.37 -9.81 -23.28
C LYS A 21 14.54 -9.14 -22.55
N PRO A 22 15.23 -9.86 -21.64
CA PRO A 22 16.44 -9.32 -21.01
C PRO A 22 17.54 -9.13 -22.06
N HIS A 23 18.30 -8.04 -21.94
CA HIS A 23 19.43 -7.73 -22.81
C HIS A 23 20.75 -8.06 -22.11
N MET A 24 21.58 -8.91 -22.71
CA MET A 24 22.91 -9.22 -22.14
C MET A 24 23.84 -8.03 -22.37
N LEU A 25 24.38 -7.46 -21.30
CA LEU A 25 25.31 -6.31 -21.37
C LEU A 25 26.76 -6.74 -21.50
N SER A 26 27.17 -7.77 -20.76
CA SER A 26 28.55 -8.26 -20.77
C SER A 26 28.64 -9.66 -20.17
N ARG A 27 29.76 -10.33 -20.48
CA ARG A 27 30.20 -11.58 -19.85
C ARG A 27 31.66 -11.44 -19.45
N TYR A 28 31.95 -11.76 -18.20
CA TYR A 28 33.28 -11.70 -17.60
C TYR A 28 33.71 -13.09 -17.18
N SER A 29 34.91 -13.52 -17.55
CA SER A 29 35.49 -14.79 -17.10
C SER A 29 36.38 -14.53 -15.89
N SER A 30 35.93 -14.95 -14.71
CA SER A 30 36.69 -14.79 -13.47
C SER A 30 37.91 -15.71 -13.41
N GLN A 31 38.89 -15.31 -12.59
CA GLN A 31 40.01 -16.14 -12.17
C GLN A 31 39.60 -17.28 -11.21
N LEU A 32 38.40 -17.21 -10.64
CA LEU A 32 37.83 -18.24 -9.80
C LEU A 32 37.22 -19.39 -10.62
N ASP A 33 37.12 -20.57 -10.02
CA ASP A 33 36.52 -21.74 -10.66
C ASP A 33 34.98 -21.66 -10.59
N ARG A 34 34.32 -22.69 -10.08
CA ARG A 34 32.85 -22.68 -9.96
C ARG A 34 32.40 -21.70 -8.89
N ILE A 35 31.89 -20.54 -9.33
CA ILE A 35 31.23 -19.54 -8.48
C ILE A 35 29.97 -20.14 -7.86
N VAL A 36 29.82 -19.97 -6.54
CA VAL A 36 28.71 -20.52 -5.74
C VAL A 36 27.89 -19.44 -5.04
N THR A 37 28.49 -18.27 -4.80
CA THR A 37 27.85 -17.14 -4.12
C THR A 37 28.27 -15.83 -4.77
N MET A 38 27.32 -14.91 -4.94
CA MET A 38 27.55 -13.56 -5.45
C MET A 38 26.71 -12.56 -4.65
N TYR A 39 27.22 -11.34 -4.47
CA TYR A 39 26.53 -10.23 -3.85
C TYR A 39 26.87 -8.91 -4.55
N TRP A 40 25.84 -8.18 -4.96
CA TRP A 40 25.97 -6.86 -5.57
C TRP A 40 25.81 -5.76 -4.52
N HIS A 41 26.81 -4.90 -4.40
CA HIS A 41 26.78 -3.69 -3.58
C HIS A 41 26.74 -2.45 -4.48
N HIS A 42 25.69 -1.64 -4.33
CA HIS A 42 25.53 -0.41 -5.11
C HIS A 42 26.43 0.70 -4.55
N THR A 43 27.35 1.24 -5.34
CA THR A 43 28.27 2.32 -4.92
C THR A 43 27.98 3.65 -5.61
N SER A 44 27.33 3.65 -6.77
CA SER A 44 26.95 4.84 -7.53
C SER A 44 25.75 4.56 -8.43
N GLU A 45 25.10 5.61 -8.94
CA GLU A 45 23.88 5.50 -9.78
C GLU A 45 24.02 4.50 -10.95
N PHE A 46 25.22 4.39 -11.54
CA PHE A 46 25.49 3.52 -12.69
C PHE A 46 26.64 2.53 -12.43
N GLY A 47 26.92 2.21 -11.16
CA GLY A 47 28.01 1.31 -10.81
C GLY A 47 27.95 0.74 -9.39
N GLY A 48 28.75 -0.30 -9.16
CA GLY A 48 28.76 -1.05 -7.91
C GLY A 48 29.87 -2.08 -7.84
N GLY A 49 30.09 -2.60 -6.64
CA GLY A 49 31.00 -3.70 -6.38
C GLY A 49 30.27 -5.04 -6.40
N LEU A 50 30.76 -5.98 -7.20
CA LEU A 50 30.30 -7.36 -7.18
C LEU A 50 31.30 -8.20 -6.38
N CYS A 51 30.88 -8.67 -5.22
CA CYS A 51 31.64 -9.65 -4.43
C CYS A 51 31.17 -11.05 -4.79
N PHE A 52 32.08 -11.99 -5.00
CA PHE A 52 31.72 -13.36 -5.36
C PHE A 52 32.77 -14.36 -4.88
N ALA A 53 32.34 -15.61 -4.70
CA ALA A 53 33.15 -16.67 -4.15
C ALA A 53 32.93 -18.02 -4.85
N ASP A 54 33.97 -18.85 -4.83
CA ASP A 54 33.96 -20.16 -5.46
C ASP A 54 33.82 -21.34 -4.49
N ILE A 55 33.70 -22.53 -5.06
CA ILE A 55 33.60 -23.79 -4.32
C ILE A 55 34.87 -24.12 -3.50
N ALA A 56 36.01 -23.49 -3.82
CA ALA A 56 37.25 -23.67 -3.08
C ALA A 56 37.34 -22.74 -1.86
N GLY A 57 36.38 -21.83 -1.68
CA GLY A 57 36.31 -20.90 -0.57
C GLY A 57 37.06 -19.59 -0.80
N LYS A 58 37.51 -19.32 -2.03
CA LYS A 58 38.16 -18.07 -2.41
C LYS A 58 37.11 -16.99 -2.68
N MET A 59 37.45 -15.74 -2.40
CA MET A 59 36.57 -14.58 -2.58
C MET A 59 37.26 -13.46 -3.32
N ASN A 60 36.64 -13.00 -4.40
CA ASN A 60 37.12 -11.91 -5.21
C ASN A 60 36.06 -10.81 -5.32
N VAL A 61 36.50 -9.62 -5.71
CA VAL A 61 35.64 -8.45 -5.93
C VAL A 61 36.00 -7.83 -7.29
N VAL A 62 34.98 -7.43 -8.03
CA VAL A 62 35.13 -6.59 -9.23
C VAL A 62 34.26 -5.35 -9.09
N HIS A 63 34.74 -4.21 -9.58
CA HIS A 63 33.92 -3.03 -9.75
C HIS A 63 33.31 -3.02 -11.16
N ILE A 64 32.02 -2.74 -11.24
CA ILE A 64 31.26 -2.69 -12.50
C ILE A 64 30.67 -1.29 -12.64
N SER A 65 30.86 -0.67 -13.80
CA SER A 65 30.39 0.69 -14.11
C SER A 65 29.74 0.77 -15.49
N ASN A 66 29.15 1.93 -15.82
CA ASN A 66 28.40 2.18 -17.06
C ASN A 66 27.15 1.30 -17.22
N LEU A 67 26.41 1.01 -16.14
CA LEU A 67 25.19 0.19 -16.16
C LEU A 67 24.05 0.76 -17.02
N ASN A 68 24.11 2.04 -17.39
CA ASN A 68 23.14 2.72 -18.26
C ASN A 68 23.45 2.61 -19.76
N LYS A 69 24.55 1.97 -20.15
CA LYS A 69 24.96 1.82 -21.55
C LYS A 69 24.68 0.41 -22.06
N ASP A 70 24.80 0.22 -23.37
CA ASP A 70 24.63 -1.08 -24.03
C ASP A 70 25.75 -2.08 -23.69
N ALA A 71 26.86 -1.59 -23.11
CA ALA A 71 27.96 -2.39 -22.60
C ALA A 71 28.47 -1.81 -21.27
N VAL A 72 28.78 -2.69 -20.32
CA VAL A 72 29.32 -2.33 -19.00
C VAL A 72 30.85 -2.41 -19.01
N ASN A 73 31.48 -1.56 -18.19
CA ASN A 73 32.90 -1.69 -17.90
C ASN A 73 33.07 -2.52 -16.62
N ILE A 74 33.95 -3.52 -16.66
CA ILE A 74 34.26 -4.39 -15.52
C ILE A 74 35.76 -4.21 -15.27
N ASP A 75 36.09 -3.66 -14.10
CA ASP A 75 37.47 -3.38 -13.72
C ASP A 75 38.22 -4.67 -13.33
N GLU A 76 39.51 -4.55 -13.06
CA GLU A 76 40.36 -5.69 -12.69
C GLU A 76 39.86 -6.39 -11.42
N GLU A 77 39.82 -7.72 -11.48
CA GLU A 77 39.43 -8.57 -10.37
C GLU A 77 40.47 -8.54 -9.25
N THR A 78 40.02 -8.18 -8.07
CA THR A 78 40.85 -8.11 -6.86
C THR A 78 40.54 -9.29 -5.95
N SER A 79 41.58 -10.07 -5.61
CA SER A 79 41.44 -11.17 -4.66
C SER A 79 41.37 -10.66 -3.23
N PHE A 80 40.24 -10.90 -2.57
CA PHE A 80 39.98 -10.50 -1.19
C PHE A 80 40.31 -11.62 -0.19
N TRP A 81 40.10 -12.87 -0.59
CA TRP A 81 40.47 -14.07 0.16
C TRP A 81 40.98 -15.15 -0.80
N SER A 82 42.29 -15.37 -0.82
CA SER A 82 42.94 -16.28 -1.78
C SER A 82 43.10 -17.71 -1.28
N GLU A 83 42.87 -17.98 0.02
CA GLU A 83 43.12 -19.31 0.60
C GLU A 83 42.06 -20.32 0.15
N ALA A 84 42.54 -21.42 -0.45
CA ALA A 84 41.72 -22.51 -0.96
C ALA A 84 41.50 -23.61 0.10
N ASP A 85 40.82 -23.28 1.19
CA ASP A 85 40.55 -24.21 2.30
C ASP A 85 39.41 -25.22 2.00
N LYS A 86 38.76 -25.11 0.84
CA LYS A 86 37.64 -25.95 0.39
C LYS A 86 36.39 -25.84 1.27
N VAL A 87 36.31 -24.81 2.10
CA VAL A 87 35.09 -24.46 2.81
C VAL A 87 34.40 -23.36 2.01
N VAL A 88 33.17 -23.62 1.59
CA VAL A 88 32.42 -22.69 0.75
C VAL A 88 32.01 -21.45 1.54
N ILE A 89 32.00 -20.29 0.87
CA ILE A 89 31.37 -19.07 1.38
C ILE A 89 29.88 -19.14 1.06
N ASP A 90 29.06 -19.35 2.07
CA ASP A 90 27.62 -19.57 1.95
C ASP A 90 26.86 -18.27 1.67
N LYS A 91 27.37 -17.14 2.16
CA LYS A 91 26.74 -15.83 1.99
C LYS A 91 27.76 -14.71 2.03
N ILE A 92 27.53 -13.67 1.23
CA ILE A 92 28.27 -12.40 1.26
C ILE A 92 27.25 -11.27 1.43
N THR A 93 27.60 -10.26 2.21
CA THR A 93 26.85 -8.98 2.26
C THR A 93 27.82 -7.84 2.55
N VAL A 94 27.42 -6.63 2.22
CA VAL A 94 28.23 -5.43 2.47
C VAL A 94 27.41 -4.46 3.32
N MET A 95 28.05 -3.89 4.34
CA MET A 95 27.45 -2.89 5.21
C MET A 95 28.33 -1.65 5.30
N GLU A 96 27.72 -0.48 5.44
CA GLU A 96 28.42 0.79 5.60
C GLU A 96 28.10 1.37 6.97
N HIS A 97 29.14 1.78 7.71
CA HIS A 97 29.00 2.39 9.02
C HIS A 97 30.19 3.29 9.36
N ASP A 98 29.94 4.48 9.90
CA ASP A 98 30.95 5.48 10.27
C ASP A 98 31.97 5.81 9.16
N ASN A 99 31.49 5.78 7.90
CA ASN A 99 32.27 5.93 6.68
C ASN A 99 33.27 4.81 6.36
N TYR A 100 33.17 3.67 7.03
CA TYR A 100 33.85 2.45 6.65
C TYR A 100 32.89 1.53 5.91
N THR A 101 33.44 0.75 4.98
CA THR A 101 32.71 -0.33 4.32
C THR A 101 33.16 -1.64 4.92
N PHE A 102 32.22 -2.51 5.28
CA PHE A 102 32.52 -3.84 5.80
C PHE A 102 31.95 -4.90 4.87
N ILE A 103 32.82 -5.81 4.42
CA ILE A 103 32.41 -7.01 3.69
C ILE A 103 32.28 -8.14 4.71
N LEU A 104 31.09 -8.72 4.79
CA LEU A 104 30.79 -9.85 5.66
C LEU A 104 30.66 -11.11 4.81
N ALA A 105 31.45 -12.14 5.11
CA ALA A 105 31.38 -13.44 4.45
C ALA A 105 31.10 -14.55 5.47
N VAL A 106 30.06 -15.34 5.22
CA VAL A 106 29.68 -16.49 6.04
C VAL A 106 30.37 -17.73 5.48
N LYS A 107 31.10 -18.42 6.34
CA LYS A 107 31.83 -19.64 6.04
C LYS A 107 31.43 -20.70 7.06
N GLN A 108 30.33 -21.40 6.78
CA GLN A 108 29.66 -22.29 7.72
C GLN A 108 29.27 -21.61 9.05
N ARG A 109 30.07 -21.77 10.10
CA ARG A 109 29.84 -21.23 11.46
C ARG A 109 30.62 -19.96 11.76
N ILE A 110 31.44 -19.52 10.82
CA ILE A 110 32.36 -18.38 10.96
C ILE A 110 31.84 -17.23 10.13
N ILE A 111 31.86 -16.03 10.69
CA ILE A 111 31.70 -14.79 9.96
C ILE A 111 33.08 -14.16 9.82
N LEU A 112 33.52 -13.97 8.59
CA LEU A 112 34.68 -13.17 8.24
C LEU A 112 34.21 -11.74 7.98
N ILE A 113 34.84 -10.78 8.65
CA ILE A 113 34.55 -9.36 8.55
C ILE A 113 35.81 -8.68 8.03
N PHE A 114 35.71 -8.04 6.86
CA PHE A 114 36.78 -7.24 6.28
C PHE A 114 36.38 -5.78 6.31
N GLY A 115 37.20 -4.92 6.90
CA GLY A 115 36.98 -3.48 6.97
C GLY A 115 37.79 -2.75 5.91
N LEU A 116 37.11 -1.90 5.14
CA LEU A 116 37.70 -1.03 4.13
C LEU A 116 37.53 0.43 4.54
N ASN A 117 38.57 1.22 4.33
CA ASN A 117 38.53 2.67 4.50
C ASN A 117 37.83 3.34 3.29
N LYS A 118 37.69 4.67 3.33
CA LYS A 118 37.09 5.46 2.25
C LYS A 118 37.81 5.33 0.90
N ASN A 119 39.08 4.95 0.91
CA ASN A 119 39.89 4.76 -0.30
C ASN A 119 39.74 3.35 -0.87
N GLY A 120 38.97 2.47 -0.22
CA GLY A 120 38.83 1.06 -0.60
C GLY A 120 39.99 0.18 -0.12
N GLU A 121 40.87 0.68 0.74
CA GLU A 121 41.98 -0.11 1.29
C GLU A 121 41.52 -0.90 2.51
N VAL A 122 41.92 -2.17 2.58
CA VAL A 122 41.61 -3.03 3.72
C VAL A 122 42.45 -2.61 4.92
N PHE A 123 41.80 -2.11 5.97
CA PHE A 123 42.48 -1.71 7.21
C PHE A 123 42.50 -2.83 8.26
N GLY A 124 41.55 -3.77 8.19
CA GLY A 124 41.42 -4.83 9.19
C GLY A 124 40.58 -6.01 8.75
N GLN A 125 40.82 -7.14 9.40
CA GLN A 125 40.03 -8.36 9.25
C GLN A 125 39.74 -8.99 10.62
N LYS A 126 38.56 -9.59 10.77
CA LYS A 126 38.14 -10.28 12.00
C LYS A 126 37.35 -11.53 11.66
N ALA A 127 37.66 -12.64 12.32
CA ALA A 127 36.83 -13.85 12.29
C ALA A 127 36.03 -13.94 13.60
N CYS A 128 34.72 -14.15 13.48
CA CYS A 128 33.79 -14.33 14.59
C CYS A 128 33.15 -15.71 14.50
N TYR A 129 33.18 -16.48 15.59
CA TYR A 129 32.55 -17.78 15.69
C TYR A 129 31.19 -17.62 16.36
N VAL A 130 30.12 -18.13 15.74
CA VAL A 130 28.77 -18.04 16.30
C VAL A 130 28.31 -19.43 16.73
N ASP A 131 28.40 -19.71 18.04
CA ASP A 131 27.87 -20.90 18.71
C ASP A 131 28.26 -22.27 18.12
N ASP A 132 29.39 -22.35 17.42
CA ASP A 132 29.95 -23.57 16.82
C ASP A 132 29.05 -24.32 15.81
N VAL A 133 27.91 -23.75 15.42
CA VAL A 133 26.93 -24.36 14.51
C VAL A 133 26.79 -23.54 13.22
N TYR A 134 26.40 -24.22 12.14
CA TYR A 134 26.18 -23.62 10.82
C TYR A 134 25.22 -22.42 10.87
N ILE A 135 25.61 -21.32 10.23
CA ILE A 135 24.84 -20.08 10.12
C ILE A 135 23.85 -20.21 8.95
N THR A 136 22.57 -20.01 9.23
CA THR A 136 21.48 -20.10 8.26
C THR A 136 20.93 -18.74 7.84
N GLY A 137 21.25 -17.69 8.58
CA GLY A 137 20.83 -16.32 8.24
C GLY A 137 21.83 -15.27 8.69
N LEU A 138 21.92 -14.19 7.91
CA LEU A 138 22.74 -13.02 8.18
C LEU A 138 22.01 -11.77 7.67
N HIS A 139 21.95 -10.72 8.47
CA HIS A 139 21.40 -9.40 8.11
C HIS A 139 22.07 -8.34 8.97
N HIS A 140 22.16 -7.10 8.52
CA HIS A 140 22.77 -6.01 9.30
C HIS A 140 21.89 -4.77 9.32
N ILE A 141 21.92 -4.04 10.42
CA ILE A 141 21.17 -2.79 10.63
C ILE A 141 22.12 -1.82 11.34
N GLY A 142 22.49 -0.73 10.67
CA GLY A 142 23.50 0.18 11.21
C GLY A 142 24.81 -0.56 11.48
N ASN A 143 25.28 -0.54 12.73
CA ASN A 143 26.49 -1.23 13.16
C ASN A 143 26.26 -2.63 13.75
N THR A 144 25.03 -3.14 13.75
CA THR A 144 24.72 -4.46 14.29
C THR A 144 24.53 -5.49 13.18
N ILE A 145 25.09 -6.68 13.40
CA ILE A 145 24.99 -7.83 12.51
C ILE A 145 24.17 -8.89 13.25
N HIS A 146 23.01 -9.21 12.70
CA HIS A 146 22.14 -10.26 13.19
C HIS A 146 22.50 -11.58 12.51
N VAL A 147 22.53 -12.64 13.29
CA VAL A 147 22.95 -13.97 12.84
C VAL A 147 21.97 -15.00 13.36
N LEU A 148 21.52 -15.89 12.49
CA LEU A 148 20.72 -17.05 12.86
C LEU A 148 21.54 -18.31 12.60
N THR A 149 21.59 -19.20 13.57
CA THR A 149 22.20 -20.53 13.43
C THR A 149 21.14 -21.59 13.17
N LEU A 150 21.57 -22.75 12.65
CA LEU A 150 20.74 -23.91 12.30
C LEU A 150 19.75 -24.36 13.40
N PRO A 151 20.09 -24.37 14.71
CA PRO A 151 19.16 -24.74 15.78
C PRO A 151 18.17 -23.61 16.12
N GLY A 152 18.36 -22.41 15.57
CA GLY A 152 17.52 -21.24 15.85
C GLY A 152 18.05 -20.33 16.94
N ILE A 153 19.36 -20.36 17.23
CA ILE A 153 19.97 -19.35 18.10
C ILE A 153 20.14 -18.07 17.28
N PHE A 154 19.55 -16.98 17.79
CA PHE A 154 19.59 -15.66 17.17
C PHE A 154 20.50 -14.75 17.97
N THR A 155 21.52 -14.23 17.31
CA THR A 155 22.63 -13.50 17.92
C THR A 155 22.78 -12.16 17.24
N GLU A 156 22.95 -11.11 18.03
CA GLU A 156 23.37 -9.79 17.59
C GLU A 156 24.87 -9.62 17.85
N LEU A 157 25.59 -9.19 16.83
CA LEU A 157 27.00 -8.83 16.88
C LEU A 157 27.12 -7.33 16.64
N THR A 158 27.58 -6.58 17.64
CA THR A 158 27.76 -5.12 17.52
C THR A 158 29.18 -4.81 17.11
N LEU A 159 29.33 -4.16 15.95
CA LEU A 159 30.60 -3.77 15.39
C LEU A 159 31.02 -2.39 15.90
N THR A 160 32.29 -2.27 16.29
CA THR A 160 32.94 -0.99 16.58
C THR A 160 34.34 -0.95 15.97
N VAL A 161 34.81 0.24 15.60
CA VAL A 161 36.18 0.46 15.11
C VAL A 161 36.94 1.31 16.11
N GLN A 162 38.09 0.83 16.58
CA GLN A 162 39.01 1.57 17.43
C GLN A 162 40.42 1.38 16.90
N ASP A 163 41.14 2.48 16.64
CA ASP A 163 42.52 2.46 16.10
C ASP A 163 42.68 1.55 14.86
N GLU A 164 41.77 1.69 13.89
CA GLU A 164 41.74 0.85 12.67
C GLU A 164 41.67 -0.66 12.98
N LYS A 165 41.06 -1.04 14.10
CA LYS A 165 40.78 -2.44 14.42
C LYS A 165 39.30 -2.66 14.60
N ILE A 166 38.84 -3.77 14.03
CA ILE A 166 37.46 -4.23 14.09
C ILE A 166 37.26 -4.97 15.41
N ASN A 167 36.40 -4.43 16.26
CA ASN A 167 35.96 -5.04 17.50
C ASN A 167 34.50 -5.44 17.37
N VAL A 168 34.16 -6.61 17.93
CA VAL A 168 32.82 -7.17 17.86
C VAL A 168 32.43 -7.66 19.26
N SER A 169 31.30 -7.17 19.76
CA SER A 169 30.65 -7.71 20.96
C SER A 169 29.44 -8.55 20.58
N GLU A 170 29.14 -9.57 21.36
CA GLU A 170 28.06 -10.53 21.08
C GLU A 170 26.96 -10.48 22.15
N THR A 171 25.71 -10.44 21.70
CA THR A 171 24.51 -10.53 22.54
C THR A 171 23.55 -11.55 21.96
N LYS A 172 23.09 -12.51 22.77
CA LYS A 172 22.07 -13.49 22.34
C LYS A 172 20.68 -12.91 22.54
N ILE A 173 19.86 -12.93 21.50
CA ILE A 173 18.48 -12.45 21.55
C ILE A 173 17.57 -13.63 21.90
N PRO A 174 16.88 -13.59 23.06
CA PRO A 174 16.01 -14.69 23.47
C PRO A 174 14.75 -14.74 22.61
N LEU A 175 14.62 -15.81 21.82
CA LEU A 175 13.41 -16.08 21.04
C LEU A 175 12.56 -17.13 21.75
N LYS A 176 11.24 -16.92 21.77
CA LYS A 176 10.27 -17.93 22.22
C LYS A 176 10.07 -19.00 21.14
N PHE A 177 11.13 -19.76 20.89
CA PHE A 177 11.24 -20.74 19.82
C PHE A 177 11.82 -22.05 20.38
N ASP A 178 11.18 -23.18 20.08
CA ASP A 178 11.66 -24.49 20.54
C ASP A 178 12.79 -24.98 19.62
N VAL A 179 14.01 -24.52 19.92
CA VAL A 179 15.24 -24.86 19.19
C VAL A 179 15.50 -26.38 19.06
N LYS A 180 14.84 -27.22 19.87
CA LYS A 180 15.02 -28.68 19.83
C LYS A 180 14.15 -29.37 18.78
N LYS A 181 13.05 -28.74 18.36
CA LYS A 181 12.07 -29.33 17.43
C LYS A 181 12.21 -28.85 16.01
N TYR A 182 12.93 -27.77 15.81
CA TYR A 182 12.96 -27.07 14.54
C TYR A 182 14.38 -26.80 14.10
N ARG A 183 14.63 -27.09 12.84
CA ARG A 183 15.80 -26.61 12.11
C ARG A 183 15.42 -25.32 11.40
N THR A 184 16.18 -24.25 11.61
CA THR A 184 15.97 -22.99 10.88
C THR A 184 16.68 -23.00 9.54
N HIS A 185 16.18 -22.20 8.60
CA HIS A 185 16.74 -22.07 7.25
C HIS A 185 17.04 -20.62 6.87
N GLY A 186 16.66 -19.67 7.71
CA GLY A 186 16.89 -18.25 7.50
C GLY A 186 15.85 -17.40 8.21
N TYR A 187 15.96 -16.09 8.03
CA TYR A 187 15.01 -15.13 8.57
C TYR A 187 14.94 -13.87 7.71
N PHE A 188 13.93 -13.04 8.00
CA PHE A 188 13.77 -11.72 7.43
C PHE A 188 13.22 -10.76 8.47
N PHE A 189 13.56 -9.48 8.31
CA PHE A 189 12.88 -8.39 9.01
C PHE A 189 11.85 -7.76 8.07
N SER A 190 10.76 -7.26 8.64
CA SER A 190 9.89 -6.35 7.91
C SER A 190 10.59 -5.01 7.68
N LYS A 191 10.06 -4.20 6.75
CA LYS A 191 10.69 -2.96 6.31
C LYS A 191 10.99 -1.98 7.45
N ASN A 192 10.07 -1.83 8.40
CA ASN A 192 10.26 -0.94 9.55
C ASN A 192 10.86 -1.66 10.76
N LEU A 193 11.29 -2.92 10.62
CA LEU A 193 11.77 -3.76 11.73
C LEU A 193 10.69 -4.05 12.80
N ALA A 194 9.43 -3.99 12.39
CA ALA A 194 8.27 -4.24 13.24
C ALA A 194 8.09 -5.73 13.52
N LEU A 195 8.43 -6.57 12.54
CA LEU A 195 8.35 -8.02 12.59
C LEU A 195 9.70 -8.66 12.24
N LEU A 196 10.00 -9.76 12.94
CA LEU A 196 11.04 -10.72 12.59
C LEU A 196 10.35 -12.03 12.20
N GLY A 197 10.58 -12.51 10.98
CA GLY A 197 10.11 -13.81 10.52
C GLY A 197 11.24 -14.81 10.45
N LEU A 198 11.11 -15.96 11.12
CA LEU A 198 12.05 -17.08 11.03
C LEU A 198 11.45 -18.21 10.20
N LEU A 199 12.22 -18.74 9.26
CA LEU A 199 11.86 -19.93 8.50
C LEU A 199 12.39 -21.16 9.22
N GLY A 200 11.48 -22.03 9.65
CA GLY A 200 11.81 -23.26 10.35
C GLY A 200 11.12 -24.47 9.74
N GLN A 201 11.76 -25.63 9.86
CA GLN A 201 11.19 -26.91 9.49
C GLN A 201 11.26 -27.83 10.69
N GLN A 202 10.20 -28.60 10.94
CA GLN A 202 10.23 -29.61 11.99
C GLN A 202 11.37 -30.60 11.71
N TRP A 203 12.19 -30.80 12.73
CA TRP A 203 13.26 -31.76 12.72
C TRP A 203 13.06 -32.67 13.93
N ASP A 204 12.47 -33.83 13.68
CA ASP A 204 12.35 -34.90 14.65
C ASP A 204 13.13 -36.11 14.12
N HIS A 205 14.15 -36.52 14.88
CA HIS A 205 14.94 -37.71 14.55
C HIS A 205 14.09 -39.00 14.60
N GLU A 206 12.97 -39.00 15.32
CA GLU A 206 12.09 -40.16 15.52
C GLU A 206 10.93 -40.24 14.50
N ILE A 207 10.47 -39.11 13.96
CA ILE A 207 9.29 -39.01 13.06
C ILE A 207 9.69 -38.80 11.59
N GLY A 208 10.90 -39.25 11.19
CA GLY A 208 11.47 -39.08 9.84
C GLY A 208 10.68 -39.65 8.65
N LYS A 209 9.44 -40.11 8.84
CA LYS A 209 8.55 -40.61 7.77
C LYS A 209 7.15 -39.98 7.74
N LYS A 210 6.75 -39.13 8.70
CA LYS A 210 5.35 -38.66 8.79
C LYS A 210 5.13 -37.17 9.07
N SER A 211 6.14 -36.39 9.44
CA SER A 211 5.95 -34.93 9.58
C SER A 211 5.87 -34.28 8.20
N GLY A 212 4.85 -33.44 8.00
CA GLY A 212 4.61 -32.71 6.76
C GLY A 212 5.85 -31.93 6.34
N LYS A 213 6.10 -31.85 5.03
CA LYS A 213 7.23 -31.12 4.42
C LYS A 213 7.07 -29.60 4.51
N ASP A 214 6.21 -29.11 5.41
CA ASP A 214 5.76 -27.74 5.41
C ASP A 214 6.79 -26.87 6.12
N ALA A 215 7.34 -25.91 5.39
CA ALA A 215 8.12 -24.85 5.99
C ALA A 215 7.18 -23.97 6.83
N LEU A 216 7.54 -23.75 8.08
CA LEU A 216 6.80 -22.88 8.99
C LEU A 216 7.49 -21.52 9.05
N VAL A 217 6.66 -20.47 9.10
CA VAL A 217 7.12 -19.10 9.34
C VAL A 217 6.75 -18.72 10.77
N PHE A 218 7.74 -18.53 11.62
CA PHE A 218 7.56 -18.05 12.99
C PHE A 218 7.70 -16.54 13.00
N ILE A 219 6.64 -15.83 13.39
CA ILE A 219 6.62 -14.37 13.39
C ILE A 219 6.78 -13.86 14.83
N PHE A 220 7.77 -12.99 15.03
CA PHE A 220 8.05 -12.31 16.29
C PHE A 220 7.83 -10.82 16.13
N GLN A 221 7.18 -10.21 17.11
CA GLN A 221 6.97 -8.77 17.18
C GLN A 221 8.14 -8.09 17.91
N ASN A 222 8.59 -6.95 17.39
CA ASN A 222 9.44 -6.04 18.14
C ASN A 222 8.63 -5.34 19.25
N GLN A 223 8.89 -5.68 20.51
CA GLN A 223 8.15 -5.15 21.66
C GLN A 223 8.54 -3.73 22.06
N GLU A 224 9.73 -3.27 21.66
CA GLU A 224 10.20 -1.91 21.94
C GLU A 224 9.60 -0.89 20.98
N MET A 225 9.12 -1.35 19.82
CA MET A 225 8.48 -0.51 18.83
C MET A 225 7.07 -0.08 19.28
N LYS A 226 6.79 1.21 19.15
CA LYS A 226 5.44 1.78 19.23
C LYS A 226 4.87 1.98 17.82
N PRO A 227 4.11 1.02 17.27
CA PRO A 227 3.67 1.08 15.87
C PRO A 227 2.77 2.28 15.58
N ILE A 228 1.94 2.70 16.55
CA ILE A 228 1.04 3.85 16.38
C ILE A 228 1.82 5.16 16.24
N ASP A 229 2.91 5.33 17.00
CA ASP A 229 3.74 6.54 16.94
C ASP A 229 4.46 6.66 15.59
N LEU A 230 4.96 5.54 15.05
CA LEU A 230 5.56 5.49 13.72
C LEU A 230 4.53 5.80 12.61
N LEU A 231 3.33 5.25 12.73
CA LEU A 231 2.25 5.50 11.78
C LEU A 231 1.78 6.95 11.84
N TRP A 232 1.54 7.50 13.03
CA TRP A 232 1.00 8.85 13.19
C TRP A 232 1.99 9.94 12.77
N ASN A 233 3.28 9.76 13.09
CA ASN A 233 4.33 10.74 12.80
C ASN A 233 5.07 10.49 11.47
N ASN A 234 4.50 9.66 10.59
CA ASN A 234 5.11 9.32 9.30
C ASN A 234 5.20 10.54 8.37
N THR A 235 6.43 11.00 8.12
CA THR A 235 6.72 12.17 7.28
C THR A 235 6.55 11.92 5.78
N THR A 236 6.50 10.67 5.33
CA THR A 236 6.33 10.34 3.90
C THR A 236 4.91 10.64 3.39
N GLY A 237 3.93 10.79 4.29
CA GLY A 237 2.53 10.98 3.92
C GLY A 237 1.89 9.80 3.20
N SER A 238 2.49 8.60 3.23
CA SER A 238 1.97 7.39 2.58
C SER A 238 2.05 6.13 3.45
N LEU A 239 1.03 5.28 3.34
CA LEU A 239 0.95 3.98 4.02
C LEU A 239 1.76 2.87 3.31
N LYS A 240 2.21 3.09 2.07
CA LYS A 240 2.90 2.09 1.22
C LYS A 240 4.02 1.35 1.96
N GLY A 241 4.77 2.06 2.80
CA GLY A 241 5.91 1.53 3.54
C GLY A 241 5.62 1.00 4.93
N HIS A 242 4.39 1.08 5.45
CA HIS A 242 4.09 0.92 6.89
C HIS A 242 3.02 -0.16 7.20
N TRP A 243 2.76 -1.05 6.25
CA TRP A 243 1.78 -2.13 6.43
C TRP A 243 2.18 -3.16 7.49
N ASP A 244 3.48 -3.35 7.71
CA ASP A 244 3.99 -4.16 8.83
C ASP A 244 3.64 -3.54 10.19
N CYS A 245 3.69 -2.22 10.34
CA CYS A 245 3.24 -1.53 11.56
C CYS A 245 1.74 -1.70 11.80
N LEU A 246 0.90 -1.62 10.75
CA LEU A 246 -0.55 -1.88 10.85
C LEU A 246 -0.84 -3.33 11.28
N GLU A 247 -0.09 -4.29 10.76
CA GLU A 247 -0.25 -5.70 11.13
C GLU A 247 0.21 -5.97 12.56
N VAL A 248 1.33 -5.40 13.00
CA VAL A 248 1.75 -5.44 14.41
C VAL A 248 0.67 -4.86 15.30
N LEU A 249 0.10 -3.72 14.94
CA LEU A 249 -0.96 -3.09 15.72
C LEU A 249 -2.19 -4.01 15.82
N ARG A 250 -2.61 -4.66 14.73
CA ARG A 250 -3.69 -5.65 14.74
C ARG A 250 -3.40 -6.82 15.70
N ILE A 251 -2.20 -7.39 15.64
CA ILE A 251 -1.77 -8.49 16.52
C ILE A 251 -1.79 -8.05 17.99
N VAL A 252 -1.25 -6.87 18.28
CA VAL A 252 -1.23 -6.30 19.63
C VAL A 252 -2.65 -6.09 20.16
N CYS A 253 -3.55 -5.54 19.34
CA CYS A 253 -4.95 -5.34 19.70
C CYS A 253 -5.66 -6.63 20.08
N ILE A 254 -5.45 -7.71 19.32
CA ILE A 254 -6.03 -9.04 19.62
C ILE A 254 -5.45 -9.60 20.92
N LYS A 255 -4.12 -9.57 21.06
CA LYS A 255 -3.41 -10.16 22.20
C LYS A 255 -3.69 -9.42 23.51
N GLU A 256 -3.70 -8.10 23.47
CA GLU A 256 -3.92 -7.22 24.64
C GLU A 256 -5.40 -6.88 24.83
N LYS A 257 -6.28 -7.36 23.94
CA LYS A 257 -7.73 -7.11 23.97
C LYS A 257 -8.05 -5.62 24.07
N ARG A 258 -7.41 -4.83 23.21
CA ARG A 258 -7.51 -3.37 23.20
C ARG A 258 -7.67 -2.83 21.79
N PHE A 259 -8.15 -1.61 21.69
CA PHE A 259 -8.37 -0.95 20.41
C PHE A 259 -7.10 -0.31 19.81
N PRO A 260 -7.06 -0.16 18.47
CA PRO A 260 -5.85 0.27 17.74
C PRO A 260 -5.57 1.77 17.84
N TRP A 261 -6.54 2.59 18.25
CA TRP A 261 -6.38 4.05 18.34
C TRP A 261 -5.81 4.54 19.68
N LEU A 262 -5.53 3.63 20.63
CA LEU A 262 -4.90 3.99 21.90
C LEU A 262 -3.51 4.60 21.65
N GLY A 263 -3.36 5.87 22.01
CA GLY A 263 -2.17 6.69 21.71
C GLY A 263 -2.46 7.87 20.77
N ILE A 264 -3.64 7.89 20.14
CA ILE A 264 -4.14 9.06 19.41
C ILE A 264 -4.98 9.92 20.36
N SER A 265 -4.90 11.24 20.21
CA SER A 265 -5.75 12.18 20.96
C SER A 265 -7.23 11.90 20.70
N SER A 266 -8.09 11.96 21.71
CA SER A 266 -9.55 11.94 21.53
C SER A 266 -10.08 13.20 20.84
N ASP A 267 -9.35 14.30 20.97
CA ASP A 267 -9.77 15.62 20.49
C ASP A 267 -9.23 15.88 19.07
N LEU A 268 -9.50 14.94 18.15
CA LEU A 268 -9.07 15.06 16.76
C LEU A 268 -9.87 16.16 16.04
N ASN A 269 -9.15 17.10 15.44
CA ASN A 269 -9.73 18.07 14.52
C ASN A 269 -9.78 17.52 13.09
N TYR A 270 -10.91 16.92 12.70
CA TYR A 270 -11.12 16.35 11.38
C TYR A 270 -11.10 17.37 10.23
N ASP A 271 -11.26 18.67 10.52
CA ASP A 271 -11.15 19.76 9.53
C ASP A 271 -9.74 19.78 8.90
N THR A 272 -8.71 19.73 9.76
CA THR A 272 -7.31 19.98 9.38
C THR A 272 -6.51 18.70 9.10
N LEU A 273 -7.08 17.52 9.37
CA LEU A 273 -6.39 16.25 9.11
C LEU A 273 -5.99 16.11 7.64
N SER A 274 -4.75 15.71 7.41
CA SER A 274 -4.28 15.43 6.05
C SER A 274 -4.94 14.16 5.48
N VAL A 275 -4.91 14.03 4.16
CA VAL A 275 -5.37 12.81 3.47
C VAL A 275 -4.70 11.55 4.02
N TYR A 276 -3.42 11.64 4.39
CA TYR A 276 -2.69 10.54 5.04
C TYR A 276 -3.33 10.12 6.38
N HIS A 277 -3.60 11.08 7.26
CA HIS A 277 -4.20 10.79 8.57
C HIS A 277 -5.61 10.20 8.44
N LEU A 278 -6.41 10.69 7.47
CA LEU A 278 -7.72 10.09 7.18
C LEU A 278 -7.60 8.64 6.66
N LYS A 279 -6.61 8.33 5.81
CA LYS A 279 -6.32 6.95 5.39
C LYS A 279 -5.95 6.09 6.59
N LEU A 280 -5.07 6.58 7.46
CA LEU A 280 -4.65 5.87 8.67
C LEU A 280 -5.85 5.60 9.58
N LEU A 281 -6.63 6.62 9.94
CA LEU A 281 -7.83 6.49 10.76
C LEU A 281 -8.84 5.51 10.15
N ARG A 282 -8.99 5.48 8.82
CA ARG A 282 -9.82 4.50 8.13
C ARG A 282 -9.31 3.07 8.33
N GLN A 283 -8.00 2.84 8.26
CA GLN A 283 -7.43 1.51 8.55
C GLN A 283 -7.58 1.14 10.03
N LEU A 284 -7.39 2.10 10.94
CA LEU A 284 -7.60 1.88 12.37
C LEU A 284 -9.04 1.47 12.65
N ALA A 285 -10.02 2.20 12.11
CA ALA A 285 -11.44 1.86 12.23
C ALA A 285 -11.77 0.47 11.68
N ARG A 286 -11.16 0.07 10.55
CA ARG A 286 -11.30 -1.30 10.03
C ARG A 286 -10.70 -2.36 10.96
N ILE A 287 -9.53 -2.08 11.56
CA ILE A 287 -8.93 -2.98 12.56
C ILE A 287 -9.84 -3.06 13.79
N SER A 288 -10.46 -1.95 14.20
CA SER A 288 -11.44 -1.90 15.29
C SER A 288 -12.56 -2.91 15.10
N GLU A 289 -13.17 -2.93 13.91
CA GLU A 289 -14.24 -3.87 13.55
C GLU A 289 -13.76 -5.32 13.61
N MET A 290 -12.51 -5.60 13.21
CA MET A 290 -11.95 -6.96 13.30
C MET A 290 -11.67 -7.40 14.73
N VAL A 291 -11.33 -6.48 15.63
CA VAL A 291 -10.94 -6.81 17.01
C VAL A 291 -12.07 -6.66 18.03
N ILE A 292 -13.21 -6.07 17.63
CA ILE A 292 -14.31 -5.72 18.55
C ILE A 292 -14.78 -6.92 19.39
N ASN A 293 -14.89 -8.10 18.77
CA ASN A 293 -15.31 -9.34 19.43
C ASN A 293 -14.30 -9.87 20.46
N PHE A 294 -13.06 -9.37 20.45
CA PHE A 294 -12.00 -9.77 21.38
C PHE A 294 -11.84 -8.78 22.55
N VAL A 295 -12.41 -7.57 22.44
CA VAL A 295 -12.30 -6.51 23.44
C VAL A 295 -13.46 -6.62 24.44
N PRO A 296 -13.20 -6.90 25.73
CA PRO A 296 -14.26 -7.26 26.68
C PRO A 296 -15.14 -6.09 27.11
N VAL A 297 -14.64 -4.84 27.08
CA VAL A 297 -15.38 -3.64 27.47
C VAL A 297 -14.94 -2.47 26.62
N ILE A 298 -15.90 -1.86 25.91
CA ILE A 298 -15.70 -0.60 25.18
C ILE A 298 -15.99 0.54 26.14
N LYS A 299 -14.94 1.20 26.66
CA LYS A 299 -15.12 2.34 27.57
C LYS A 299 -15.38 3.64 26.82
N ASN A 300 -14.60 3.92 25.78
CA ASN A 300 -14.75 5.06 24.87
C ASN A 300 -14.26 4.66 23.47
N TYR A 301 -14.89 5.21 22.43
CA TYR A 301 -14.49 5.06 21.03
C TYR A 301 -13.97 6.42 20.55
N ASP A 302 -12.64 6.60 20.55
CA ASP A 302 -12.01 7.94 20.45
C ASP A 302 -11.81 8.43 19.01
N ILE A 303 -12.25 7.65 18.02
CA ILE A 303 -12.24 8.02 16.60
C ILE A 303 -13.67 8.01 16.06
N LYS A 304 -13.94 8.67 14.94
CA LYS A 304 -15.27 8.59 14.30
C LYS A 304 -15.51 7.18 13.73
N PRO A 305 -16.77 6.75 13.52
CA PRO A 305 -17.07 5.48 12.89
C PRO A 305 -16.44 5.35 11.49
N PHE A 306 -16.17 4.11 11.07
CA PHE A 306 -15.53 3.81 9.78
C PHE A 306 -16.20 4.54 8.61
N ILE A 307 -17.53 4.50 8.55
CA ILE A 307 -18.32 5.09 7.46
C ILE A 307 -18.12 6.62 7.36
N ILE A 308 -18.06 7.32 8.51
CA ILE A 308 -17.84 8.76 8.55
C ILE A 308 -16.43 9.10 8.10
N ILE A 309 -15.41 8.39 8.61
CA ILE A 309 -14.02 8.59 8.18
C ILE A 309 -13.87 8.28 6.67
N HIS A 310 -14.56 7.25 6.19
CA HIS A 310 -14.53 6.86 4.79
C HIS A 310 -15.08 7.96 3.89
N TYR A 311 -16.22 8.57 4.24
CA TYR A 311 -16.78 9.70 3.49
C TYR A 311 -15.88 10.93 3.55
N LEU A 312 -15.33 11.29 4.71
CA LEU A 312 -14.38 12.41 4.82
C LEU A 312 -13.16 12.22 3.91
N LEU A 313 -12.61 11.01 3.87
CA LEU A 313 -11.51 10.67 2.98
C LEU A 313 -11.93 10.76 1.50
N GLN A 314 -13.09 10.23 1.14
CA GLN A 314 -13.61 10.32 -0.24
C GLN A 314 -13.83 11.77 -0.66
N ILE A 315 -14.43 12.61 0.18
CA ILE A 315 -14.61 14.04 -0.10
C ILE A 315 -13.24 14.70 -0.34
N LYS A 316 -12.24 14.53 0.55
CA LYS A 316 -10.91 15.12 0.33
C LYS A 316 -10.25 14.62 -0.96
N LEU A 317 -10.39 13.34 -1.30
CA LEU A 317 -9.85 12.76 -2.54
C LEU A 317 -10.54 13.33 -3.78
N VAL A 318 -11.87 13.47 -3.74
CA VAL A 318 -12.67 14.06 -4.82
C VAL A 318 -12.29 15.53 -5.02
N VAL A 319 -12.28 16.33 -3.95
CA VAL A 319 -11.87 17.74 -3.98
C VAL A 319 -10.46 17.89 -4.57
N HIS A 320 -9.50 17.09 -4.11
CA HIS A 320 -8.13 17.13 -4.61
C HIS A 320 -8.06 16.78 -6.11
N ARG A 321 -8.79 15.74 -6.54
CA ARG A 321 -8.84 15.32 -7.94
C ARG A 321 -9.50 16.39 -8.82
N MET A 322 -10.63 16.94 -8.43
CA MET A 322 -11.33 18.01 -9.15
C MET A 322 -10.45 19.26 -9.30
N LYS A 323 -9.79 19.70 -8.22
CA LYS A 323 -8.79 20.80 -8.27
C LYS A 323 -7.66 20.51 -9.28
N LYS A 324 -7.21 19.27 -9.41
CA LYS A 324 -6.20 18.87 -10.42
C LYS A 324 -6.77 18.91 -11.83
N LEU A 325 -8.01 18.46 -12.03
CA LEU A 325 -8.66 18.44 -13.34
C LEU A 325 -9.00 19.85 -13.84
N PHE A 326 -9.48 20.74 -12.99
CA PHE A 326 -9.79 22.13 -13.37
C PHE A 326 -8.56 22.93 -13.83
N LYS A 327 -7.35 22.49 -13.47
CA LYS A 327 -6.09 23.06 -13.96
C LYS A 327 -5.67 22.55 -15.34
N LYS A 328 -6.31 21.50 -15.87
CA LYS A 328 -6.00 20.98 -17.21
C LYS A 328 -6.66 21.88 -18.26
N LYS A 329 -5.93 22.17 -19.34
CA LYS A 329 -6.46 22.97 -20.48
C LYS A 329 -7.63 22.28 -21.18
N ASP A 330 -7.51 20.96 -21.36
CA ASP A 330 -8.52 20.14 -22.01
C ASP A 330 -8.88 18.93 -21.15
N LEU A 331 -10.18 18.67 -21.02
CA LEU A 331 -10.72 17.52 -20.30
C LEU A 331 -11.27 16.50 -21.30
N SER A 332 -10.92 15.22 -21.12
CA SER A 332 -11.52 14.13 -21.90
C SER A 332 -13.01 13.97 -21.58
N LEU A 333 -13.75 13.29 -22.47
CA LEU A 333 -15.17 12.98 -22.24
C LEU A 333 -15.37 12.24 -20.90
N PHE A 334 -14.50 11.26 -20.63
CA PHE A 334 -14.50 10.49 -19.38
C PHE A 334 -14.24 11.37 -18.15
N GLN A 335 -13.28 12.30 -18.23
CA GLN A 335 -12.98 13.22 -17.14
C GLN A 335 -14.16 14.17 -16.86
N ARG A 336 -14.81 14.70 -17.90
CA ARG A 336 -15.99 15.56 -17.72
C ARG A 336 -17.15 14.82 -17.06
N ARG A 337 -17.46 13.59 -17.50
CA ARG A 337 -18.49 12.74 -16.86
C ARG A 337 -18.14 12.41 -15.41
N SER A 338 -16.86 12.13 -15.15
CA SER A 338 -16.40 11.86 -13.79
C SER A 338 -16.55 13.07 -12.87
N ILE A 339 -16.31 14.28 -13.37
CA ILE A 339 -16.53 15.51 -12.60
C ILE A 339 -18.01 15.66 -12.26
N ASP A 340 -18.92 15.38 -13.20
CA ASP A 340 -20.37 15.42 -12.97
C ASP A 340 -20.78 14.48 -11.82
N VAL A 341 -20.39 13.21 -11.91
CA VAL A 341 -20.65 12.20 -10.87
C VAL A 341 -20.10 12.62 -9.51
N GLN A 342 -18.87 13.16 -9.49
CA GLN A 342 -18.22 13.60 -8.28
C GLN A 342 -18.87 14.84 -7.67
N ASN A 343 -19.28 15.81 -8.48
CA ASN A 343 -20.02 16.97 -8.02
C ASN A 343 -21.35 16.54 -7.39
N PHE A 344 -22.06 15.60 -8.02
CA PHE A 344 -23.28 15.02 -7.46
C PHE A 344 -23.02 14.35 -6.11
N PHE A 345 -21.97 13.52 -6.01
CA PHE A 345 -21.56 12.90 -4.74
C PHE A 345 -21.33 13.95 -3.65
N LEU A 346 -20.67 15.07 -3.95
CA LEU A 346 -20.46 16.13 -2.97
C LEU A 346 -21.80 16.74 -2.51
N LYS A 347 -22.73 17.03 -3.43
CA LYS A 347 -24.10 17.51 -3.09
C LYS A 347 -24.83 16.52 -2.19
N GLU A 348 -24.73 15.23 -2.49
CA GLU A 348 -25.32 14.15 -1.71
C GLU A 348 -24.76 14.10 -0.27
N MET A 349 -23.44 14.29 -0.10
CA MET A 349 -22.82 14.32 1.23
C MET A 349 -23.32 15.48 2.09
N VAL A 350 -23.62 16.63 1.48
CA VAL A 350 -24.25 17.75 2.19
C VAL A 350 -25.68 17.40 2.59
N ALA A 351 -26.49 16.92 1.64
CA ALA A 351 -27.89 16.56 1.91
C ALA A 351 -28.06 15.41 2.92
N LYS A 352 -27.09 14.50 3.01
CA LYS A 352 -27.05 13.42 4.02
C LYS A 352 -26.56 13.88 5.40
N ASN A 353 -26.26 15.17 5.56
CA ASN A 353 -25.75 15.75 6.79
C ASN A 353 -24.49 15.05 7.31
N ILE A 354 -23.60 14.65 6.39
CA ILE A 354 -22.32 14.02 6.76
C ILE A 354 -21.38 15.02 7.42
N LEU A 355 -21.35 16.28 6.94
CA LEU A 355 -20.43 17.30 7.45
C LEU A 355 -20.71 17.66 8.92
N PRO A 356 -21.97 17.93 9.35
CA PRO A 356 -22.26 18.17 10.76
C PRO A 356 -21.98 16.95 11.64
N LYS A 357 -22.35 15.73 11.19
CA LYS A 357 -22.08 14.47 11.93
C LYS A 357 -20.59 14.22 12.14
N ALA A 358 -19.78 14.60 11.16
CA ALA A 358 -18.33 14.51 11.22
C ALA A 358 -17.68 15.60 12.09
N ASN A 359 -18.41 16.66 12.43
CA ASN A 359 -17.89 17.85 13.12
C ASN A 359 -16.68 18.47 12.39
N VAL A 360 -16.80 18.62 11.06
CA VAL A 360 -15.77 19.33 10.27
C VAL A 360 -15.97 20.84 10.33
N GLY A 361 -14.86 21.58 10.22
CA GLY A 361 -14.84 23.02 10.34
C GLY A 361 -14.99 23.75 9.01
N LYS A 362 -14.80 25.08 9.06
CA LYS A 362 -14.97 25.97 7.90
C LYS A 362 -13.99 25.66 6.77
N THR A 363 -12.75 25.25 7.09
CA THR A 363 -11.71 25.03 6.07
C THR A 363 -12.10 23.90 5.11
N PHE A 364 -12.57 22.78 5.65
CA PHE A 364 -12.99 21.62 4.87
C PHE A 364 -14.21 21.94 4.01
N ILE A 365 -15.18 22.67 4.59
CA ILE A 365 -16.40 23.09 3.91
C ILE A 365 -16.08 24.04 2.76
N GLU A 366 -15.18 25.00 2.98
CA GLU A 366 -14.74 25.97 1.97
C GLU A 366 -14.05 25.28 0.78
N ASP A 367 -13.17 24.33 1.07
CA ASP A 367 -12.46 23.56 0.06
C ASP A 367 -13.41 22.76 -0.84
N MET A 368 -14.48 22.22 -0.25
CA MET A 368 -15.55 21.53 -0.96
C MET A 368 -16.41 22.51 -1.75
N ARG A 369 -16.80 23.65 -1.16
CA ARG A 369 -17.58 24.69 -1.82
C ARG A 369 -16.90 25.19 -3.09
N CYS A 370 -15.63 25.56 -3.00
CA CYS A 370 -14.87 26.10 -4.11
C CYS A 370 -14.86 25.16 -5.33
N VAL A 371 -14.72 23.85 -5.13
CA VAL A 371 -14.77 22.90 -6.26
C VAL A 371 -16.19 22.70 -6.81
N MET A 372 -17.20 22.76 -5.96
CA MET A 372 -18.61 22.63 -6.36
C MET A 372 -19.09 23.83 -7.15
N GLU A 373 -18.69 25.05 -6.79
CA GLU A 373 -19.00 26.28 -7.52
C GLU A 373 -18.52 26.19 -8.96
N VAL A 374 -17.23 25.88 -9.15
CA VAL A 374 -16.66 25.68 -10.49
C VAL A 374 -17.38 24.55 -11.23
N ALA A 375 -17.65 23.43 -10.55
CA ALA A 375 -18.35 22.31 -11.15
C ALA A 375 -19.78 22.65 -11.60
N ASN A 376 -20.52 23.47 -10.85
CA ASN A 376 -21.90 23.82 -11.20
C ASN A 376 -21.99 24.72 -12.44
N GLU A 377 -20.92 25.45 -12.77
CA GLU A 377 -20.84 26.28 -13.98
C GLU A 377 -20.51 25.48 -15.25
N LEU A 378 -20.02 24.25 -15.11
CA LEU A 378 -19.63 23.42 -16.24
C LEU A 378 -20.85 22.81 -16.93
N ARG A 379 -20.77 22.74 -18.27
CA ARG A 379 -21.71 21.95 -19.08
C ARG A 379 -21.19 20.53 -19.23
N TYR A 380 -21.94 19.58 -18.69
CA TYR A 380 -21.60 18.16 -18.74
C TYR A 380 -22.16 17.49 -20.00
N PRO A 381 -21.42 16.53 -20.56
CA PRO A 381 -21.94 15.65 -21.61
C PRO A 381 -23.02 14.72 -21.03
N ASP A 382 -23.84 14.13 -21.90
CA ASP A 382 -24.80 13.12 -21.47
C ASP A 382 -24.13 11.98 -20.70
N MET A 383 -24.70 11.66 -19.54
CA MET A 383 -24.28 10.55 -18.71
C MET A 383 -24.52 9.22 -19.42
N ILE A 384 -23.61 8.27 -19.20
CA ILE A 384 -23.78 6.91 -19.69
C ILE A 384 -24.99 6.27 -19.01
N GLN A 385 -25.72 5.49 -19.79
CA GLN A 385 -26.77 4.64 -19.24
C GLN A 385 -26.15 3.44 -18.58
N CYS A 386 -26.82 2.97 -17.55
CA CYS A 386 -26.44 1.71 -16.97
C CYS A 386 -26.78 0.55 -17.89
N ILE A 387 -25.87 -0.42 -17.98
CA ILE A 387 -26.04 -1.64 -18.77
C ILE A 387 -27.12 -2.57 -18.19
N TRP A 388 -27.39 -2.54 -16.88
CA TRP A 388 -28.38 -3.43 -16.27
C TRP A 388 -29.78 -2.87 -16.24
N CYS A 389 -29.95 -1.61 -15.79
CA CYS A 389 -31.25 -0.95 -15.68
C CYS A 389 -31.65 -0.20 -16.97
N GLY A 390 -30.70 0.14 -17.87
CA GLY A 390 -30.96 1.00 -19.04
C GLY A 390 -31.18 2.49 -18.70
N GLU A 391 -31.37 2.79 -17.42
CA GLU A 391 -31.60 4.13 -16.90
C GLU A 391 -30.32 4.97 -16.89
N LYS A 392 -30.51 6.30 -16.89
CA LYS A 392 -29.40 7.25 -16.73
C LYS A 392 -28.82 7.13 -15.33
N ILE A 393 -27.50 7.12 -15.24
CA ILE A 393 -26.82 7.11 -13.95
C ILE A 393 -26.88 8.50 -13.34
N LEU A 394 -27.50 8.60 -12.16
CA LEU A 394 -27.63 9.84 -11.39
C LEU A 394 -26.60 9.81 -10.26
N GLY A 395 -25.51 10.56 -10.44
CA GLY A 395 -24.41 10.58 -9.48
C GLY A 395 -23.75 9.20 -9.28
N PRO A 396 -23.47 8.79 -8.02
CA PRO A 396 -22.77 7.54 -7.75
C PRO A 396 -23.65 6.27 -7.78
N THR A 397 -24.97 6.37 -8.03
CA THR A 397 -25.92 5.24 -7.92
C THR A 397 -26.79 5.11 -9.19
N CYS A 398 -27.25 3.90 -9.58
CA CYS A 398 -28.43 3.78 -10.49
C CYS A 398 -29.73 3.77 -9.67
N LEU A 399 -30.82 4.17 -10.30
CA LEU A 399 -32.18 3.95 -9.83
C LEU A 399 -32.91 3.06 -10.85
N PRO A 400 -33.27 1.80 -10.52
CA PRO A 400 -33.11 1.12 -9.22
C PRO A 400 -31.65 0.81 -8.87
N PRO A 401 -31.29 0.78 -7.56
CA PRO A 401 -29.93 0.47 -7.13
C PRO A 401 -29.57 -0.97 -7.46
N HIS A 402 -28.43 -1.15 -8.12
CA HIS A 402 -27.85 -2.45 -8.39
C HIS A 402 -26.36 -2.41 -8.02
N ALA A 403 -25.78 -3.57 -7.77
CA ALA A 403 -24.39 -3.69 -7.33
C ALA A 403 -23.39 -3.37 -8.47
N ASP A 404 -23.26 -2.10 -8.86
CA ASP A 404 -22.27 -1.68 -9.84
C ASP A 404 -20.93 -1.40 -9.17
N SER A 405 -19.89 -1.97 -9.78
CA SER A 405 -18.52 -1.68 -9.38
C SER A 405 -18.21 -0.23 -9.76
N ARG A 406 -17.95 0.64 -8.77
CA ARG A 406 -17.54 2.02 -9.03
C ARG A 406 -16.03 2.17 -8.94
N CYS A 407 -15.49 2.99 -9.83
CA CYS A 407 -14.07 3.34 -9.80
C CYS A 407 -13.75 4.13 -8.52
N CYS A 408 -12.76 3.69 -7.76
CA CYS A 408 -12.35 4.33 -6.51
C CYS A 408 -11.75 5.74 -6.66
N PHE A 409 -11.38 6.14 -7.88
CA PHE A 409 -10.86 7.48 -8.19
C PHE A 409 -11.93 8.41 -8.77
N SER A 410 -12.66 7.92 -9.76
CA SER A 410 -13.56 8.74 -10.58
C SER A 410 -15.03 8.62 -10.20
N MET A 411 -15.38 7.64 -9.36
CA MET A 411 -16.75 7.22 -9.03
C MET A 411 -17.58 6.80 -10.24
N MET A 412 -16.97 6.78 -11.43
CA MET A 412 -17.61 6.31 -12.64
C MET A 412 -17.96 4.83 -12.50
N PRO A 413 -19.12 4.42 -13.02
CA PRO A 413 -19.47 3.01 -13.12
C PRO A 413 -18.44 2.28 -13.96
N ILE A 414 -18.05 1.10 -13.49
CA ILE A 414 -17.26 0.15 -14.24
C ILE A 414 -18.28 -0.86 -14.78
N LEU A 415 -18.66 -0.62 -16.03
CA LEU A 415 -19.71 -1.36 -16.72
C LEU A 415 -19.27 -2.78 -17.16
N LEU A 416 -17.98 -3.10 -17.05
CA LEU A 416 -17.36 -4.35 -17.49
C LEU A 416 -16.37 -4.86 -16.42
N VAL A 417 -15.51 -5.81 -16.78
CA VAL A 417 -14.46 -6.32 -15.88
C VAL A 417 -13.52 -5.18 -15.46
N PRO A 418 -13.34 -4.92 -14.15
CA PRO A 418 -12.44 -3.88 -13.69
C PRO A 418 -11.00 -4.15 -14.15
N ALA A 419 -10.29 -3.10 -14.58
CA ALA A 419 -8.91 -3.26 -15.05
C ALA A 419 -7.93 -3.48 -13.88
N PHE A 420 -8.24 -2.92 -12.72
CA PHE A 420 -7.41 -3.02 -11.52
C PHE A 420 -8.25 -3.29 -10.29
N LYS A 421 -7.72 -4.11 -9.37
CA LYS A 421 -8.32 -4.39 -8.07
C LYS A 421 -7.29 -4.28 -6.95
N CYS A 422 -7.64 -3.61 -5.87
CA CYS A 422 -6.78 -3.53 -4.69
C CYS A 422 -6.80 -4.88 -3.95
N PRO A 423 -5.65 -5.53 -3.69
CA PRO A 423 -5.63 -6.82 -3.00
C PRO A 423 -6.04 -6.75 -1.52
N TYR A 424 -6.06 -5.55 -0.92
CA TYR A 424 -6.30 -5.38 0.52
C TYR A 424 -7.72 -4.91 0.86
N CYS A 425 -8.29 -4.01 0.05
CA CYS A 425 -9.65 -3.48 0.29
C CYS A 425 -10.61 -3.75 -0.87
N SER A 426 -10.19 -4.53 -1.87
CA SER A 426 -11.02 -4.98 -3.00
C SER A 426 -11.62 -3.89 -3.88
N VAL A 427 -11.36 -2.62 -3.62
CA VAL A 427 -11.82 -1.53 -4.49
C VAL A 427 -11.17 -1.62 -5.86
N VAL A 428 -11.87 -1.11 -6.85
CA VAL A 428 -11.54 -1.28 -8.26
C VAL A 428 -11.32 0.07 -8.94
N ALA A 429 -10.55 0.07 -10.03
CA ALA A 429 -10.29 1.26 -10.81
C ALA A 429 -10.61 1.05 -12.29
N HIS A 430 -11.14 2.11 -12.91
CA HIS A 430 -11.43 2.15 -14.33
C HIS A 430 -10.13 2.20 -15.15
N PRO A 431 -10.03 1.53 -16.31
CA PRO A 431 -8.84 1.57 -17.17
C PRO A 431 -8.43 2.99 -17.55
N ASP A 432 -9.40 3.85 -17.86
CA ASP A 432 -9.15 5.26 -18.27
C ASP A 432 -8.60 6.16 -17.14
N GLU A 433 -8.57 5.69 -15.88
CA GLU A 433 -7.91 6.40 -14.77
C GLU A 433 -6.42 6.04 -14.64
N ALA A 434 -5.95 4.97 -15.29
CA ALA A 434 -4.56 4.56 -15.21
C ALA A 434 -3.68 5.45 -16.11
N GLU A 435 -3.36 6.67 -15.66
CA GLU A 435 -2.30 7.50 -16.25
C GLU A 435 -0.90 6.93 -15.88
N GLY A 436 -0.62 5.68 -16.25
CA GLY A 436 0.67 5.03 -16.02
C GLY A 436 0.62 3.51 -15.85
N PRO A 437 1.79 2.83 -15.84
CA PRO A 437 1.87 1.37 -15.71
C PRO A 437 1.49 0.86 -14.31
N VAL A 438 1.37 1.77 -13.32
CA VAL A 438 1.26 1.43 -11.91
C VAL A 438 0.18 2.27 -11.26
N VAL A 439 -0.86 1.61 -10.75
CA VAL A 439 -2.01 2.25 -10.08
C VAL A 439 -1.94 1.94 -8.59
N LEU A 440 -1.99 2.98 -7.74
CA LEU A 440 -1.99 2.86 -6.29
C LEU A 440 -3.40 3.04 -5.74
N CYS A 441 -3.87 2.13 -4.88
CA CYS A 441 -5.17 2.27 -4.24
C CYS A 441 -5.23 3.59 -3.43
N PRO A 442 -6.25 4.44 -3.64
CA PRO A 442 -6.34 5.74 -2.97
C PRO A 442 -6.61 5.63 -1.47
N TYR A 443 -6.99 4.46 -0.96
CA TYR A 443 -7.28 4.24 0.48
C TYR A 443 -6.17 3.49 1.23
N CYS A 444 -5.33 2.74 0.50
CA CYS A 444 -4.38 1.80 1.06
C CYS A 444 -2.92 2.10 0.69
N ASP A 445 -2.69 2.91 -0.36
CA ASP A 445 -1.37 3.18 -0.94
C ASP A 445 -0.59 1.92 -1.37
N VAL A 446 -1.32 0.86 -1.69
CA VAL A 446 -0.79 -0.41 -2.22
C VAL A 446 -1.01 -0.47 -3.73
N TYR A 447 -0.11 -1.15 -4.42
CA TYR A 447 -0.26 -1.41 -5.84
C TYR A 447 -1.53 -2.22 -6.09
N MET A 448 -2.35 -1.75 -7.04
CA MET A 448 -3.53 -2.48 -7.47
C MET A 448 -3.10 -3.55 -8.48
N GLU A 449 -3.65 -4.75 -8.32
CA GLU A 449 -3.40 -5.86 -9.23
C GLU A 449 -4.14 -5.61 -10.53
N ARG A 450 -3.42 -5.71 -11.65
CA ARG A 450 -4.02 -5.67 -12.98
C ARG A 450 -4.78 -6.98 -13.19
N LEU A 451 -6.08 -6.89 -13.38
CA LEU A 451 -6.88 -8.06 -13.70
C LEU A 451 -6.65 -8.40 -15.17
N PRO A 452 -6.28 -9.65 -15.49
CA PRO A 452 -6.08 -10.06 -16.87
C PRO A 452 -7.44 -10.02 -17.59
N VAL A 453 -7.60 -9.04 -18.46
CA VAL A 453 -8.73 -8.98 -19.38
C VAL A 453 -8.32 -9.78 -20.61
N ASP A 454 -8.88 -10.99 -20.78
CA ASP A 454 -8.82 -11.69 -22.06
C ASP A 454 -9.59 -10.82 -23.06
N THR A 455 -8.85 -10.08 -23.89
CA THR A 455 -9.40 -9.10 -24.83
C THR A 455 -10.33 -9.75 -25.84
N LYS A 456 -10.12 -11.04 -26.13
CA LYS A 456 -10.96 -11.82 -27.05
C LYS A 456 -12.26 -12.23 -26.38
N LYS A 457 -12.19 -12.70 -25.13
CA LYS A 457 -13.37 -12.95 -24.30
C LYS A 457 -14.15 -11.67 -24.00
N TYR A 458 -13.46 -10.54 -23.85
CA TYR A 458 -14.03 -9.19 -23.69
C TYR A 458 -14.83 -8.76 -24.92
N GLU A 459 -14.24 -8.88 -26.12
CA GLU A 459 -14.96 -8.59 -27.36
C GLU A 459 -16.14 -9.55 -27.57
N ASP A 460 -15.98 -10.82 -27.20
CA ASP A 460 -17.02 -11.83 -27.34
C ASP A 460 -18.15 -11.67 -26.30
N GLU A 461 -17.86 -11.28 -25.05
CA GLU A 461 -18.87 -10.95 -24.04
C GLU A 461 -19.59 -9.63 -24.36
N ALA A 462 -18.87 -8.60 -24.83
CA ALA A 462 -19.48 -7.36 -25.32
C ALA A 462 -20.38 -7.60 -26.54
N LYS A 463 -20.01 -8.54 -27.43
CA LYS A 463 -20.86 -8.97 -28.57
C LYS A 463 -22.04 -9.83 -28.12
N LYS A 464 -21.88 -10.72 -27.13
CA LYS A 464 -22.95 -11.55 -26.55
C LYS A 464 -23.96 -10.75 -25.74
N LEU A 465 -23.52 -9.66 -25.11
CA LEU A 465 -24.38 -8.72 -24.40
C LEU A 465 -25.28 -7.90 -25.33
N HIS A 466 -25.22 -8.11 -26.66
CA HIS A 466 -26.08 -7.48 -27.66
C HIS A 466 -26.55 -6.08 -27.23
N LEU A 467 -25.63 -5.12 -27.18
CA LEU A 467 -25.98 -3.69 -27.08
C LEU A 467 -26.63 -3.23 -28.41
N HIS A 468 -27.71 -3.90 -28.79
CA HIS A 468 -28.80 -3.35 -29.56
C HIS A 468 -29.97 -3.25 -28.58
N TRP A 469 -30.21 -2.01 -28.20
CA TRP A 469 -31.19 -1.59 -27.23
C TRP A 469 -32.59 -1.78 -27.81
N ASP A 470 -33.36 -2.73 -27.27
CA ASP A 470 -34.82 -2.83 -27.42
C ASP A 470 -35.39 -3.70 -26.29
N GLY A 471 -35.86 -3.05 -25.22
CA GLY A 471 -36.91 -3.57 -24.31
C GLY A 471 -36.52 -4.62 -23.26
N GLU A 472 -36.62 -4.22 -22.00
CA GLU A 472 -36.82 -5.01 -20.77
C GLU A 472 -36.06 -6.34 -20.60
N VAL A 473 -34.99 -6.29 -19.79
CA VAL A 473 -34.42 -7.49 -19.16
C VAL A 473 -34.90 -7.56 -17.70
N LYS A 474 -35.82 -8.48 -17.41
CA LYS A 474 -36.02 -8.97 -16.03
C LYS A 474 -35.09 -10.15 -15.80
N SER A 475 -34.15 -10.04 -14.87
CA SER A 475 -33.37 -11.19 -14.38
C SER A 475 -33.47 -11.29 -12.86
N PRO A 476 -33.61 -12.50 -12.30
CA PRO A 476 -33.74 -12.71 -10.87
C PRO A 476 -32.44 -12.35 -10.15
N CYS A 477 -32.56 -11.59 -9.07
CA CYS A 477 -31.48 -11.31 -8.13
C CYS A 477 -30.77 -12.61 -7.73
N LEU A 478 -29.47 -12.70 -8.00
CA LEU A 478 -28.59 -13.68 -7.35
C LEU A 478 -28.28 -13.12 -5.96
N SER A 479 -29.12 -13.50 -5.00
CA SER A 479 -29.02 -13.20 -3.58
C SER A 479 -27.82 -13.91 -2.93
N ASP A 480 -26.60 -13.50 -3.29
CA ASP A 480 -25.35 -13.93 -2.64
C ASP A 480 -24.77 -12.83 -1.73
N CYS A 481 -25.56 -11.81 -1.39
CA CYS A 481 -25.21 -10.78 -0.42
C CYS A 481 -26.29 -10.76 0.66
N LEU A 482 -25.90 -11.15 1.89
CA LEU A 482 -26.71 -11.35 3.10
C LEU A 482 -27.45 -12.70 3.18
N GLN A 483 -26.70 -13.79 3.37
CA GLN A 483 -27.19 -14.95 4.11
C GLN A 483 -26.67 -14.86 5.55
N GLU A 484 -27.33 -14.05 6.37
CA GLU A 484 -27.39 -14.23 7.82
C GLU A 484 -28.61 -13.41 8.28
N GLU A 485 -29.68 -14.11 8.66
CA GLU A 485 -30.87 -13.51 9.27
C GLU A 485 -30.46 -12.88 10.60
N ILE A 486 -30.19 -11.57 10.61
CA ILE A 486 -30.08 -10.81 11.84
C ILE A 486 -31.52 -10.60 12.33
N ALA A 487 -31.86 -11.20 13.47
CA ALA A 487 -33.14 -10.94 14.13
C ALA A 487 -33.19 -9.45 14.50
N PHE A 488 -34.17 -8.72 13.95
CA PHE A 488 -34.36 -7.28 14.16
C PHE A 488 -34.62 -6.90 15.63
N GLU A 489 -34.85 -7.89 16.49
CA GLU A 489 -35.06 -7.77 17.92
C GLU A 489 -33.75 -7.45 18.69
N ASP A 490 -32.58 -7.68 18.07
CA ASP A 490 -31.25 -7.49 18.69
C ASP A 490 -30.59 -6.14 18.37
N ILE A 491 -31.27 -5.25 17.63
CA ILE A 491 -30.76 -3.90 17.31
C ILE A 491 -31.52 -2.89 18.20
N GLU A 492 -30.84 -2.39 19.24
CA GLU A 492 -31.39 -1.32 20.09
C GLU A 492 -31.81 -0.11 19.24
N GLU A 493 -33.08 0.28 19.36
CA GLU A 493 -33.72 1.36 18.63
C GLU A 493 -32.99 2.69 18.78
N ASN A 494 -32.22 3.09 17.76
CA ASN A 494 -31.81 4.47 17.59
C ASN A 494 -32.98 5.23 16.95
N THR A 495 -33.63 6.07 17.75
CA THR A 495 -34.80 6.84 17.33
C THR A 495 -34.39 7.88 16.29
N ARG A 496 -34.72 7.59 15.03
CA ARG A 496 -34.56 8.38 13.78
C ARG A 496 -33.26 8.14 13.01
N GLU A 497 -33.20 6.99 12.34
CA GLU A 497 -32.51 6.86 11.06
C GLU A 497 -33.52 6.54 9.96
N PHE A 498 -33.48 7.27 8.84
CA PHE A 498 -34.05 6.80 7.58
C PHE A 498 -33.13 5.68 7.06
N VAL A 499 -33.30 4.49 7.62
CA VAL A 499 -32.80 3.26 7.03
C VAL A 499 -33.81 2.88 5.95
N VAL A 500 -33.45 3.08 4.68
CA VAL A 500 -34.20 2.47 3.57
C VAL A 500 -33.79 1.00 3.57
N CYS A 501 -34.49 0.20 4.37
CA CYS A 501 -34.51 -1.25 4.23
C CYS A 501 -35.39 -1.59 3.04
N SER A 502 -34.86 -2.35 2.08
CA SER A 502 -35.68 -3.08 1.12
C SER A 502 -36.40 -4.20 1.89
N SER A 503 -37.58 -3.91 2.43
CA SER A 503 -38.49 -4.97 2.85
C SER A 503 -39.13 -5.56 1.60
N ASP A 504 -38.91 -6.85 1.38
CA ASP A 504 -39.61 -7.61 0.36
C ASP A 504 -41.13 -7.39 0.43
N SER A 505 -41.74 -7.27 -0.75
CA SER A 505 -43.17 -7.14 -1.10
C SER A 505 -43.72 -5.71 -1.25
N GLU A 506 -43.97 -5.36 -2.53
CA GLU A 506 -44.86 -4.31 -3.05
C GLU A 506 -44.49 -2.83 -2.82
N GLY A 507 -43.31 -2.50 -2.26
CA GLY A 507 -42.85 -1.12 -2.00
C GLY A 507 -41.83 -0.51 -2.99
N ASP A 508 -41.27 -1.29 -3.92
CA ASP A 508 -40.07 -0.91 -4.69
C ASP A 508 -40.25 0.31 -5.62
N GLU A 509 -41.45 0.53 -6.17
CA GLU A 509 -41.71 1.66 -7.06
C GLU A 509 -41.83 2.99 -6.31
N GLU A 510 -42.39 2.99 -5.09
CA GLU A 510 -42.59 4.21 -4.32
C GLU A 510 -41.26 4.74 -3.77
N ASP A 511 -40.39 3.85 -3.29
CA ASP A 511 -39.07 4.21 -2.78
C ASP A 511 -38.10 4.60 -3.91
N ALA A 512 -38.15 3.92 -5.07
CA ALA A 512 -37.43 4.35 -6.26
C ALA A 512 -37.90 5.73 -6.76
N THR A 513 -39.19 6.04 -6.66
CA THR A 513 -39.75 7.35 -7.05
C THR A 513 -39.34 8.46 -6.06
N LYS A 514 -39.33 8.18 -4.74
CA LYS A 514 -38.81 9.10 -3.71
C LYS A 514 -37.32 9.36 -3.89
N LEU A 515 -36.53 8.32 -4.13
CA LEU A 515 -35.10 8.44 -4.46
C LEU A 515 -34.91 9.25 -5.74
N ARG A 516 -35.66 8.96 -6.81
CA ARG A 516 -35.56 9.73 -8.07
C ARG A 516 -35.87 11.21 -7.87
N THR A 517 -36.93 11.51 -7.13
CA THR A 517 -37.30 12.90 -6.80
C THR A 517 -36.21 13.60 -5.98
N LEU A 518 -35.60 12.90 -5.01
CA LEU A 518 -34.46 13.42 -4.25
C LEU A 518 -33.25 13.69 -5.16
N TYR A 519 -32.91 12.76 -6.04
CA TYR A 519 -31.76 12.89 -6.95
C TYR A 519 -31.97 13.99 -7.99
N ASP A 520 -33.18 14.13 -8.53
CA ASP A 520 -33.55 15.21 -9.45
C ASP A 520 -33.50 16.57 -8.74
N THR A 521 -33.91 16.64 -7.47
CA THR A 521 -33.81 17.84 -6.62
C THR A 521 -32.34 18.19 -6.36
N LEU A 522 -31.50 17.21 -5.97
CA LEU A 522 -30.06 17.41 -5.75
C LEU A 522 -29.32 17.86 -7.00
N GLY A 523 -29.72 17.39 -8.18
CA GLY A 523 -29.17 17.85 -9.45
C GLY A 523 -29.36 19.36 -9.67
N GLN A 524 -30.47 19.91 -9.18
CA GLN A 524 -30.90 21.31 -9.42
C GLN A 524 -30.49 22.29 -8.30
N LEU A 525 -30.08 21.80 -7.13
CA LEU A 525 -29.77 22.65 -5.98
C LEU A 525 -28.45 23.43 -6.14
N ASN A 526 -28.47 24.69 -5.68
CA ASN A 526 -27.28 25.52 -5.42
C ASN A 526 -26.80 25.34 -3.97
N LEU A 527 -25.52 25.59 -3.70
CA LEU A 527 -24.91 25.27 -2.38
C LEU A 527 -25.46 26.13 -1.23
N GLU A 528 -25.87 27.37 -1.52
CA GLU A 528 -26.41 28.30 -0.52
C GLU A 528 -27.76 27.83 0.03
N GLU A 529 -28.58 27.20 -0.80
CA GLU A 529 -29.85 26.60 -0.39
C GLU A 529 -29.63 25.39 0.53
N ILE A 530 -28.60 24.58 0.27
CA ILE A 530 -28.33 23.37 1.07
C ILE A 530 -27.74 23.73 2.44
N LEU A 531 -26.86 24.73 2.52
CA LEU A 531 -26.25 25.16 3.80
C LEU A 531 -27.20 25.98 4.69
N LYS A 532 -28.21 26.64 4.11
CA LYS A 532 -29.24 27.39 4.87
C LYS A 532 -30.25 26.46 5.56
N THR A 533 -30.44 25.23 5.07
CA THR A 533 -31.41 24.28 5.65
C THR A 533 -30.99 23.63 6.97
N ASP A 534 -29.71 23.70 7.38
CA ASP A 534 -29.19 22.94 8.54
C ASP A 534 -28.27 23.74 9.49
N MET A 535 -28.22 25.08 9.37
CA MET A 535 -27.39 25.95 10.22
C MET A 535 -28.18 27.01 11.03
N ASP A 536 -29.47 26.81 11.28
CA ASP A 536 -30.22 27.64 12.23
C ASP A 536 -29.98 27.16 13.68
N GLU A 537 -28.95 27.73 14.30
CA GLU A 537 -28.99 28.53 15.54
C GLU A 537 -27.54 28.70 16.05
N ASP A 538 -27.13 29.97 16.22
CA ASP A 538 -25.82 30.47 16.67
C ASP A 538 -24.69 30.62 15.64
N ALA A 539 -24.81 31.61 14.73
CA ALA A 539 -23.66 32.21 14.07
C ALA A 539 -23.73 33.75 14.03
N VAL A 540 -22.72 34.37 14.64
CA VAL A 540 -22.36 35.79 14.64
C VAL A 540 -22.08 36.29 13.20
N PRO A 541 -22.36 37.56 12.84
CA PRO A 541 -22.29 38.03 11.45
C PRO A 541 -20.88 37.92 10.85
N ILE A 542 -20.83 37.50 9.59
CA ILE A 542 -19.62 37.47 8.75
C ILE A 542 -19.45 38.84 8.09
N GLU A 543 -18.30 39.49 8.29
CA GLU A 543 -17.85 40.60 7.43
C GLU A 543 -17.39 40.02 6.08
N GLU A 544 -17.88 40.62 4.99
CA GLU A 544 -17.61 40.24 3.61
C GLU A 544 -16.14 40.53 3.22
N GLU A 545 -15.34 39.49 2.97
CA GLU A 545 -14.05 39.63 2.26
C GLU A 545 -14.18 39.14 0.81
N GLU A 546 -14.27 40.13 -0.08
CA GLU A 546 -14.59 40.06 -1.50
C GLU A 546 -13.34 39.81 -2.37
N GLU A 547 -12.55 38.76 -2.08
CA GLU A 547 -11.25 38.53 -2.75
C GLU A 547 -11.21 37.32 -3.70
N CYS A 548 -12.05 36.29 -3.51
CA CYS A 548 -12.01 35.07 -4.35
C CYS A 548 -12.65 35.27 -5.74
N SER A 549 -13.74 36.05 -5.82
CA SER A 549 -14.47 36.29 -7.10
C SER A 549 -13.69 37.17 -8.10
N LYS A 550 -12.81 38.06 -7.61
CA LYS A 550 -12.06 39.00 -8.47
C LYS A 550 -10.89 38.36 -9.21
N ARG A 551 -10.34 37.24 -8.72
CA ARG A 551 -9.22 36.55 -9.40
C ARG A 551 -9.65 35.66 -10.56
N VAL A 552 -10.88 35.13 -10.54
CA VAL A 552 -11.38 34.24 -11.60
C VAL A 552 -12.00 35.02 -12.77
N LYS A 553 -12.67 36.15 -12.50
CA LYS A 553 -13.25 37.00 -13.57
C LYS A 553 -12.22 37.60 -14.53
N LEU A 554 -11.01 37.89 -14.05
CA LEU A 554 -9.96 38.50 -14.88
C LEU A 554 -9.28 37.52 -15.85
N GLU A 555 -9.44 36.20 -15.69
CA GLU A 555 -8.86 35.20 -16.62
C GLU A 555 -9.87 34.63 -17.62
N VAL A 556 -11.18 34.75 -17.38
CA VAL A 556 -12.23 34.27 -18.29
C VAL A 556 -12.55 35.28 -19.40
N GLU A 557 -12.33 36.58 -19.19
CA GLU A 557 -12.56 37.62 -20.21
C GLU A 557 -11.43 37.73 -21.26
N GLY A 558 -10.35 36.94 -21.14
CA GLY A 558 -9.19 36.97 -22.04
C GLY A 558 -9.18 35.95 -23.19
N ILE A 559 -10.19 35.07 -23.32
CA ILE A 559 -10.19 33.97 -24.32
C ILE A 559 -11.36 34.12 -25.32
N GLY A 560 -11.65 35.36 -25.71
CA GLY A 560 -12.70 35.61 -26.71
C GLY A 560 -12.50 36.92 -27.45
N HIS A 561 -11.50 36.99 -28.32
CA HIS A 561 -11.50 37.71 -29.61
C HIS A 561 -10.10 37.70 -30.26
N GLU A 562 -9.84 36.65 -31.06
CA GLU A 562 -9.31 36.66 -32.46
C GLU A 562 -8.95 35.23 -32.88
#